data_AF-A0A962AAJ6-F1
#
_entry.id   AF-A0A962AAJ6-F1
#
_cell.length_a   1.000
_cell.length_b   1.000
_cell.length_c   1.000
_cell.angle_alpha   90.00
_cell.angle_beta   90.00
_cell.angle_gamma   90.00
#
_symmetry.space_group_name_H-M   'P 1'
#
loop_
_entity.id
_entity.type
_entity.pdbx_description
1 polymer ?
#
loop_
_entity_poly.entity_id
_entity_poly.type
_entity_poly.pdbx_seq_one_letter_code
_entity_poly.pdbx_strand_id
1 'polypeptide(L)' 'DRSLQLLRSFGKKAGVSLKPSPPESSIEYVLDRLDLVLVMSVNPGFGGQSFIHSQVDKVRRIRAMIGDRPIHI' A
#
# COMPACT_ATOMS: atom_id res chain seq x y z
N ASP A 1 10.12 -7.98 -0.91
CA ASP A 1 10.65 -8.30 -2.26
C ASP A 1 10.33 -9.72 -2.72
N ARG A 2 10.97 -10.75 -2.15
CA ARG A 2 10.75 -12.18 -2.46
C ARG A 2 9.27 -12.58 -2.58
N SER A 3 8.44 -12.16 -1.64
CA SER A 3 7.00 -12.48 -1.64
C SER A 3 6.24 -11.86 -2.83
N LEU A 4 6.63 -10.67 -3.29
CA LEU A 4 5.99 -10.01 -4.43
C LEU A 4 6.32 -10.76 -5.74
N GLN A 5 7.57 -11.19 -5.89
CA GLN A 5 7.99 -12.01 -7.02
C GLN A 5 7.26 -13.35 -7.04
N LEU A 6 7.10 -13.99 -5.88
CA LEU A 6 6.37 -15.25 -5.76
C LEU A 6 4.91 -15.10 -6.19
N LEU A 7 4.21 -14.06 -5.72
CA LEU A 7 2.83 -13.78 -6.15
C LEU A 7 2.72 -13.59 -7.67
N ARG A 8 3.65 -12.83 -8.27
CA ARG A 8 3.69 -12.63 -9.71
C ARG A 8 4.02 -13.91 -10.49
N SER A 9 4.85 -14.80 -9.96
CA SER A 9 5.12 -16.11 -10.59
C SER A 9 3.88 -17.01 -10.70
N PHE A 10 2.86 -16.76 -9.87
CA PHE A 10 1.54 -17.40 -9.98
C PHE A 10 0.59 -16.68 -10.96
N GLY A 11 1.08 -15.70 -11.73
CA GLY A 11 0.27 -14.88 -12.62
C GLY A 11 -0.74 -13.99 -11.88
N LYS A 12 -0.48 -13.65 -10.61
CA LYS A 12 -1.35 -12.80 -9.79
C LYS A 12 -0.78 -11.40 -9.66
N LYS A 13 -1.67 -10.42 -9.47
CA LYS A 13 -1.30 -9.07 -9.07
C LYS A 13 -0.69 -9.08 -7.66
N ALA A 14 0.34 -8.29 -7.44
CA ALA A 14 1.02 -8.16 -6.16
C ALA A 14 0.71 -6.79 -5.54
N GLY A 15 0.40 -6.77 -4.25
CA GLY A 15 0.11 -5.54 -3.53
C GLY A 15 0.66 -5.55 -2.12
N VAL A 16 0.68 -4.38 -1.50
CA VAL A 16 1.09 -4.18 -0.10
C VAL A 16 0.00 -3.44 0.65
N SER A 17 -0.18 -3.80 1.92
CA SER A 17 -1.05 -3.09 2.84
C SER A 17 -0.21 -2.30 3.84
N LEU A 18 -0.52 -1.02 4.01
CA LEU A 18 0.15 -0.11 4.93
C LEU A 18 -0.73 0.18 6.13
N LYS A 19 -0.23 -0.20 7.30
CA LYS A 19 -0.84 0.14 8.60
C LYS A 19 -0.76 1.66 8.84
N PRO A 20 -1.54 2.21 9.79
CA PRO A 20 -1.49 3.64 10.11
C PRO A 20 -0.11 4.16 10.55
N SER A 21 0.64 3.40 11.36
CA SER A 21 1.88 3.89 11.98
C SER A 21 3.13 3.91 11.09
N PRO A 22 3.47 2.86 10.31
CA PRO A 22 4.68 2.89 9.49
C PRO A 22 4.65 4.04 8.48
N PRO A 23 5.78 4.70 8.20
CA PRO A 23 5.84 5.73 7.17
C PRO A 23 5.64 5.11 5.78
N GLU A 24 5.00 5.85 4.88
CA GLU A 24 4.80 5.40 3.50
C GLU A 24 6.11 5.22 2.72
N SER A 25 7.21 5.86 3.12
CA SER A 25 8.53 5.66 2.51
C SER A 25 9.01 4.20 2.58
N SER A 26 8.42 3.39 3.48
CA SER A 26 8.70 1.96 3.61
C SER A 26 8.40 1.12 2.35
N ILE A 27 7.69 1.67 1.34
CA ILE A 27 7.40 0.96 0.09
C ILE A 27 8.15 1.50 -1.13
N GLU A 28 8.96 2.56 -1.00
CA GLU A 28 9.65 3.21 -2.11
C GLU A 28 10.46 2.21 -2.96
N TYR A 29 11.22 1.34 -2.31
CA TYR A 29 12.10 0.37 -2.96
C TYR A 29 11.38 -0.82 -3.63
N VAL A 30 10.05 -0.93 -3.48
CA VAL A 30 9.26 -2.01 -4.11
C VAL A 30 8.22 -1.51 -5.10
N LEU A 31 8.06 -0.20 -5.30
CA LEU A 31 6.99 0.38 -6.13
C LEU A 31 6.90 -0.26 -7.52
N ASP A 32 8.04 -0.49 -8.18
CA ASP A 32 8.08 -1.03 -9.54
C ASP A 32 7.58 -2.48 -9.66
N ARG A 33 7.26 -3.13 -8.52
CA ARG A 33 6.74 -4.50 -8.45
C ARG A 33 5.31 -4.57 -7.96
N LEU A 34 4.71 -3.44 -7.57
CA LEU A 34 3.36 -3.37 -7.05
C LEU A 34 2.35 -3.10 -8.17
N ASP A 35 1.17 -3.69 -8.02
CA ASP A 35 -0.03 -3.36 -8.78
C ASP A 35 -1.07 -2.66 -7.89
N LEU A 36 -0.94 -2.76 -6.56
CA LEU A 36 -1.87 -2.24 -5.56
C LEU A 36 -1.15 -1.77 -4.29
N VAL A 37 -1.53 -0.60 -3.78
CA VAL A 37 -1.25 -0.16 -2.41
C VAL A 37 -2.56 0.00 -1.66
N LEU A 38 -2.74 -0.75 -0.58
CA LEU A 38 -3.88 -0.63 0.32
C LEU A 38 -3.48 0.18 1.54
N VAL A 39 -4.07 1.36 1.75
CA VAL A 39 -3.87 2.15 2.97
C VAL A 39 -4.93 1.79 3.99
N MET A 40 -4.52 1.28 5.14
CA MET A 40 -5.45 0.95 6.21
C MET A 40 -5.91 2.24 6.91
N SER A 41 -7.20 2.52 6.83
CA SER A 41 -7.86 3.65 7.51
C SER A 41 -8.16 3.39 8.99
N VAL A 42 -7.80 2.20 9.50
CA VAL A 42 -7.99 1.76 10.89
C VAL A 42 -6.80 0.85 11.27
N ASN A 43 -6.67 0.50 12.55
CA ASN A 43 -5.68 -0.50 12.95
C ASN A 43 -6.13 -1.91 12.49
N PRO A 44 -5.23 -2.76 11.98
CA PRO A 44 -5.58 -4.13 11.60
C PRO A 44 -6.07 -4.95 12.79
N GLY A 45 -6.97 -5.89 12.53
CA GLY A 45 -7.42 -6.90 13.50
C GLY A 45 -8.94 -7.06 13.55
N PHE A 46 -9.68 -5.94 13.70
CA PHE A 46 -11.12 -5.97 13.97
C PHE A 46 -11.90 -4.90 13.18
N GLY A 47 -13.17 -5.18 12.88
CA GLY A 47 -14.10 -4.23 12.27
C GLY A 47 -14.73 -3.26 13.28
N GLY A 48 -15.54 -2.31 12.79
CA GLY A 48 -16.28 -1.36 13.62
C GLY A 48 -15.47 -0.17 14.17
N GLN A 49 -14.19 -0.07 13.80
CA GLN A 49 -13.34 1.05 14.18
C GLN A 49 -13.68 2.32 13.39
N SER A 50 -13.51 3.47 14.05
CA SER A 50 -13.65 4.78 13.41
C SER A 50 -12.53 5.05 12.41
N PHE A 51 -12.87 5.71 11.31
CA PHE A 51 -11.93 6.11 10.27
C PHE A 51 -10.84 7.06 10.82
N ILE A 52 -9.57 6.76 10.54
CA ILE A 52 -8.43 7.59 10.90
C ILE A 52 -8.19 8.61 9.78
N HIS A 53 -8.68 9.84 9.96
CA HIS A 53 -8.62 10.89 8.92
C HIS A 53 -7.22 11.23 8.40
N SER A 54 -6.17 11.09 9.23
CA SER A 54 -4.78 11.30 8.81
C SER A 54 -4.30 10.35 7.71
N GLN A 55 -5.01 9.23 7.48
CA GLN A 55 -4.69 8.30 6.40
C GLN A 55 -5.00 8.89 5.02
N VAL A 56 -5.86 9.91 4.92
CA VAL A 56 -6.10 10.65 3.66
C VAL A 56 -4.83 11.35 3.19
N ASP A 57 -4.08 11.97 4.09
CA ASP A 57 -2.83 12.62 3.74
C ASP A 57 -1.74 11.61 3.37
N LYS A 58 -1.76 10.43 4.01
CA LYS A 58 -0.89 9.32 3.61
C LYS A 58 -1.22 8.84 2.19
N VAL A 59 -2.49 8.68 1.83
CA VAL A 59 -2.91 8.36 0.46
C VAL A 59 -2.39 9.41 -0.53
N ARG A 60 -2.50 10.71 -0.21
CA ARG A 60 -1.99 11.79 -1.08
C ARG A 60 -0.47 11.68 -1.29
N ARG A 61 0.30 11.43 -0.22
CA ARG A 61 1.76 11.27 -0.31
C ARG A 61 2.16 10.02 -1.10
N ILE A 62 1.46 8.91 -0.91
CA ILE A 62 1.72 7.70 -1.70
C ILE A 62 1.34 7.92 -3.16
N ARG A 63 0.22 8.58 -3.47
CA ARG A 63 -0.14 8.92 -4.85
C ARG A 63 0.96 9.74 -5.53
N ALA A 64 1.53 10.73 -4.83
CA ALA A 64 2.66 11.50 -5.34
C ALA A 64 3.91 10.64 -5.57
N MET A 65 4.20 9.71 -4.65
CA MET A 65 5.31 8.76 -4.75
C MET A 65 5.15 7.76 -5.91
N ILE A 66 3.92 7.31 -6.17
CA ILE A 66 3.58 6.41 -7.29
C ILE A 66 3.88 7.09 -8.64
N GLY A 67 3.54 8.37 -8.78
CA GLY A 67 3.65 9.10 -10.04
C GLY A 67 2.77 8.49 -11.13
N ASP A 68 3.32 8.31 -12.34
CA ASP A 68 2.60 7.76 -13.50
C ASP A 68 2.61 6.23 -13.57
N ARG A 69 3.17 5.55 -12.56
CA ARG A 69 3.21 4.09 -12.53
C ARG A 69 1.78 3.52 -12.51
N PRO A 70 1.52 2.37 -13.15
CA PRO A 70 0.20 1.75 -13.23
C PRO A 70 -0.17 1.02 -11.92
N ILE A 71 -0.15 1.73 -10.80
CA ILE A 71 -0.39 1.20 -9.44
C ILE A 71 -1.74 1.74 -8.97
N HIS A 72 -2.62 0.84 -8.54
CA HIS A 72 -3.87 1.23 -7.89
C HIS A 72 -3.63 1.61 -6.43
N ILE A 73 -4.29 2.67 -5.98
CA ILE A 73 -4.30 3.16 -4.61
C ILE A 73 -5.64 3.80 -4.30
#